data_AF-A0A4U7BUW0-F1
#
_entry.id   AF-A0A4U7BUW0-F1
#
_cell.length_a   1.000
_cell.length_b   1.000
_cell.length_c   1.000
_cell.angle_alpha   90.00
_cell.angle_beta   90.00
_cell.angle_gamma   90.00
#
_symmetry.space_group_name_H-M   'P 1'
#
loop_
_entity.id
_entity.type
_entity.pdbx_description
1 polymer ?
#
loop_
_entity_poly.entity_id
_entity_poly.type
_entity_poly.pdbx_seq_one_letter_code
_entity_poly.pdbx_strand_id
1 'polypeptide(L)'
;MNRQPGGSDETAQCRYCDGHVSDRFRAVFGDEDDVAHRCLGCDCFRRISRGSAAGVDVDLVDPAEDPNRNRGQRVGAALRADGGSR
;
A
#
# COMPACT_ATOMS: atom_id res chain seq x y z
N MET A 1 -4.40 3.61 30.56
CA MET A 1 -4.24 2.97 29.22
C MET A 1 -2.92 3.43 28.66
N ASN A 2 -1.88 2.61 28.82
CA ASN A 2 -0.50 3.02 28.63
C ASN A 2 -0.11 2.59 27.20
N ARG A 3 -0.30 3.46 26.21
CA ARG A 3 0.24 3.23 24.87
C ARG A 3 1.74 3.49 24.93
N GLN A 4 2.52 2.44 25.16
CA GLN A 4 3.94 2.51 24.82
C GLN A 4 4.04 2.52 23.29
N PRO A 5 4.70 3.51 22.67
CA PRO A 5 5.06 3.43 21.27
C PRO A 5 6.08 2.31 21.15
N GLY A 6 5.66 1.17 20.58
CA GLY A 6 6.52 0.03 20.29
C GLY A 6 7.73 0.50 19.51
N GLY A 7 8.88 -0.06 19.88
CA GLY A 7 10.20 0.35 19.42
C GLY A 7 10.33 0.34 17.90
N SER A 8 11.31 1.10 17.44
CA SER A 8 11.78 1.15 16.06
C SER A 8 12.25 -0.23 15.62
N ASP A 9 11.31 -1.09 15.21
CA ASP A 9 11.61 -2.42 14.74
C ASP A 9 12.09 -2.30 13.29
N GLU A 10 13.37 -2.55 13.10
CA GLU A 10 14.00 -2.69 11.78
C GLU A 10 13.28 -3.76 10.92
N THR A 11 12.43 -4.60 11.52
CA THR A 11 11.59 -5.62 10.88
C THR A 11 10.27 -5.09 10.29
N ALA A 12 9.90 -3.84 10.57
CA ALA A 12 8.65 -3.23 10.15
C ALA A 12 8.74 -2.67 8.71
N GLN A 13 9.24 -3.49 7.78
CA GLN A 13 9.49 -3.13 6.38
C GLN A 13 8.70 -4.03 5.41
N CYS A 14 8.22 -3.43 4.33
CA CYS A 14 7.66 -4.12 3.18
C CYS A 14 8.77 -4.88 2.45
N ARG A 15 8.61 -6.20 2.25
CA ARG A 15 9.64 -7.03 1.58
C ARG A 15 9.86 -6.70 0.10
N TYR A 16 8.93 -5.99 -0.53
CA TYR A 16 9.03 -5.64 -1.96
C TYR A 16 9.70 -4.30 -2.23
N CYS A 17 9.48 -3.29 -1.39
CA CYS A 17 9.96 -1.93 -1.66
C CYS A 17 10.72 -1.29 -0.49
N ASP A 18 11.02 -2.06 0.56
CA ASP A 18 11.71 -1.64 1.78
C ASP A 18 11.03 -0.46 2.52
N GLY A 19 9.77 -0.17 2.15
CA GLY A 19 8.99 0.91 2.74
C GLY A 19 8.53 0.52 4.15
N HIS A 20 8.55 1.49 5.08
CA HIS A 20 8.06 1.26 6.43
C HIS A 20 6.57 0.86 6.45
N VAL A 21 6.24 -0.14 7.24
CA VAL A 21 4.87 -0.62 7.50
C VAL A 21 4.64 -0.68 9.01
N SER A 22 3.49 -0.22 9.49
CA SER A 22 3.17 -0.31 10.92
C SER A 22 2.90 -1.75 11.36
N ASP A 23 3.14 -2.07 12.63
CA ASP A 23 2.79 -3.39 13.22
C ASP A 23 1.32 -3.75 13.03
N ARG A 24 0.43 -2.76 13.19
CA ARG A 24 -1.01 -2.96 12.96
C ARG A 24 -1.34 -3.33 11.52
N PHE A 25 -0.57 -2.82 10.57
CA PHE A 25 -0.75 -3.18 9.16
C PHE A 25 -0.36 -4.64 8.94
N ARG A 26 0.78 -5.06 9.48
CA ARG A 26 1.28 -6.44 9.41
C ARG A 26 0.31 -7.43 10.06
N ALA A 27 -0.20 -7.10 11.25
CA ALA A 27 -1.20 -7.93 11.95
C ALA A 27 -2.54 -8.12 11.22
N VAL A 28 -2.88 -7.26 10.26
CA VAL A 28 -4.16 -7.33 9.54
C VAL A 28 -3.99 -7.86 8.12
N PHE A 29 -2.89 -7.51 7.46
CA PHE A 29 -2.68 -7.76 6.04
C PHE A 29 -1.41 -8.55 5.72
N GLY A 30 -0.54 -8.75 6.69
CA GLY A 30 0.64 -9.60 6.55
C GLY A 30 0.28 -11.08 6.52
N ASP A 31 1.30 -11.90 6.35
CA ASP A 31 1.19 -13.36 6.42
C ASP A 31 1.09 -13.88 7.87
N GLU A 32 1.17 -15.19 8.04
CA GLU A 32 1.05 -15.87 9.34
C GLU A 32 2.16 -15.48 10.33
N ASP A 33 3.27 -14.92 9.85
CA ASP A 33 4.42 -14.48 10.64
C ASP A 33 4.47 -12.95 10.82
N ASP A 34 3.36 -12.24 10.57
CA ASP A 34 3.27 -10.78 10.58
C ASP A 34 4.29 -10.12 9.62
N VAL A 35 4.55 -10.73 8.46
CA VAL A 35 5.41 -10.17 7.40
C VAL A 35 4.56 -9.57 6.29
N ALA A 36 4.86 -8.32 5.93
CA ALA A 36 4.23 -7.66 4.78
C ALA A 36 5.08 -7.82 3.52
N HIS A 37 4.59 -8.59 2.56
CA HIS A 37 5.21 -8.75 1.23
C HIS A 37 4.95 -7.55 0.33
N ARG A 38 3.77 -6.92 0.47
CA ARG A 38 3.38 -5.69 -0.24
C ARG A 38 2.80 -4.67 0.74
N CYS A 39 2.89 -3.38 0.41
CA CYS A 39 2.35 -2.29 1.21
C CYS A 39 1.53 -1.32 0.37
N LEU A 40 0.79 -0.41 1.01
CA LEU A 40 -0.02 0.61 0.31
C LEU A 40 0.82 1.61 -0.52
N GLY A 41 2.14 1.63 -0.35
CA GLY A 41 3.05 2.44 -1.16
C GLY A 41 3.40 1.81 -2.52
N CYS A 42 3.51 0.48 -2.58
CA CYS A 42 3.90 -0.26 -3.79
C CYS A 42 2.76 -1.11 -4.39
N ASP A 43 1.63 -1.19 -3.71
CA ASP A 43 0.45 -1.92 -4.14
C ASP A 43 -0.82 -1.12 -3.87
N CYS A 44 -1.96 -1.56 -4.41
CA CYS A 44 -3.24 -0.88 -4.29
C CYS A 44 -4.12 -1.56 -3.22
N PHE A 45 -4.93 -0.76 -2.52
CA PHE A 45 -5.81 -1.25 -1.45
C PHE A 45 -6.70 -2.42 -1.87
N ARG A 46 -7.12 -2.46 -3.15
CA ARG A 46 -7.99 -3.51 -3.71
C ARG A 46 -7.30 -4.89 -3.76
N ARG A 47 -5.99 -4.93 -4.01
CA ARG A 47 -5.18 -6.15 -3.97
C ARG A 47 -4.83 -6.53 -2.54
N ILE A 48 -4.46 -5.55 -1.72
CA ILE A 48 -4.14 -5.79 -0.29
C ILE A 48 -5.32 -6.37 0.47
N SER A 49 -6.53 -5.85 0.24
CA SER A 49 -7.76 -6.39 0.85
C SER A 49 -8.10 -7.82 0.39
N ARG A 50 -7.44 -8.34 -0.66
CA ARG A 50 -7.56 -9.71 -1.16
C ARG A 50 -6.37 -10.60 -0.76
N GLY A 51 -5.43 -10.08 0.03
CA GLY A 51 -4.31 -10.85 0.57
C GLY A 51 -2.97 -10.64 -0.15
N SER A 52 -2.85 -9.72 -1.10
CA SER A 52 -1.56 -9.52 -1.80
C SER A 52 -0.40 -9.12 -0.86
N ALA A 53 -0.71 -8.43 0.25
CA ALA A 53 0.26 -8.08 1.28
C ALA A 53 0.76 -9.31 2.08
N ALA A 54 -0.01 -10.40 2.12
CA ALA A 54 0.34 -11.67 2.72
C ALA A 54 1.04 -12.63 1.72
N GLY A 55 1.39 -12.15 0.53
CA GLY A 55 2.00 -12.98 -0.53
C GLY A 55 0.99 -13.84 -1.30
N VAL A 56 -0.32 -13.64 -1.11
CA VAL A 56 -1.36 -14.32 -1.89
C VAL A 56 -1.39 -13.75 -3.31
N ASP A 57 -1.42 -14.65 -4.29
CA ASP A 57 -1.63 -14.23 -5.68
C ASP A 57 -3.09 -13.79 -5.90
N VAL A 58 -3.26 -12.60 -6.46
CA VAL A 58 -4.56 -11.96 -6.64
C VAL A 58 -4.76 -11.70 -8.12
N ASP A 59 -5.90 -12.13 -8.65
CA ASP A 59 -6.33 -11.89 -10.05
C ASP A 59 -6.74 -10.41 -10.28
N LEU A 60 -5.76 -9.52 -10.11
CA LEU A 60 -5.83 -8.09 -10.32
C LEU A 60 -4.44 -7.62 -10.75
N VAL A 61 -4.40 -6.80 -11.81
CA VAL A 61 -3.16 -6.25 -12.36
C VAL A 61 -2.35 -5.53 -11.28
N ASP A 62 -1.06 -5.87 -11.23
CA ASP A 62 -0.11 -5.28 -10.29
C ASP A 62 0.15 -3.80 -10.61
N PRO A 63 0.16 -2.89 -9.62
CA PRO A 63 0.53 -1.49 -9.85
C PRO A 63 1.96 -1.28 -10.36
N ALA A 64 2.86 -2.27 -10.24
CA ALA A 64 4.16 -2.25 -10.91
C ALA A 64 4.01 -2.30 -12.45
N GLU A 65 2.98 -2.99 -12.95
CA GLU A 65 2.66 -3.10 -14.38
C GLU A 65 1.79 -1.94 -14.87
N ASP A 66 0.85 -1.47 -14.03
CA ASP A 66 -0.04 -0.33 -14.31
C ASP A 66 0.02 0.70 -13.18
N PRO A 67 0.98 1.66 -13.21
CA PRO A 67 1.23 2.61 -12.13
C PRO A 67 0.05 3.51 -11.77
N ASN A 68 -0.90 3.69 -12.69
CA ASN A 68 -2.09 4.51 -12.46
C ASN A 68 -3.06 3.84 -11.47
N ARG A 69 -2.92 2.54 -11.19
CA ARG A 69 -3.73 1.83 -10.19
C ARG A 69 -3.43 2.23 -8.75
N ASN A 70 -2.26 2.80 -8.47
CA ASN A 70 -1.90 3.30 -7.13
C ASN A 70 -1.88 4.84 -7.02
N ARG A 71 -2.10 5.57 -8.13
CA ARG A 71 -1.96 7.03 -8.15
C ARG A 71 -3.29 7.80 -8.08
N GLY A 72 -4.42 7.11 -8.04
CA GLY A 72 -5.77 7.69 -7.94
C GLY A 72 -6.36 8.09 -9.31
N GLN A 73 -7.69 8.20 -9.41
CA GLN A 73 -8.40 8.34 -10.69
C GLN A 73 -8.01 9.57 -11.54
N ARG A 74 -7.44 10.62 -10.92
CA ARG A 74 -7.16 11.89 -11.59
C ARG A 74 -5.73 12.04 -12.10
N VAL A 75 -4.84 11.09 -11.85
CA VAL A 75 -3.46 11.19 -12.35
C VAL A 75 -3.42 10.96 -13.86
N GLY A 76 -2.79 11.90 -14.58
CA GLY A 76 -2.73 11.88 -16.04
C GLY A 76 -3.99 12.39 -16.76
N ALA A 77 -5.06 12.74 -16.03
CA ALA A 77 -6.17 13.47 -16.63
C ALA A 77 -5.66 14.85 -17.11
N ALA A 78 -5.98 15.24 -18.35
CA ALA A 78 -5.74 16.59 -18.81
C ALA A 78 -6.35 17.56 -17.78
N LEU A 79 -5.55 18.47 -17.22
CA LEU A 79 -6.02 19.58 -16.40
C LEU A 79 -7.13 20.31 -17.18
N ARG A 80 -8.38 20.07 -16.83
CA ARG A 80 -9.53 20.80 -17.36
C ARG A 80 -10.18 21.55 -16.20
N ALA A 81 -9.51 22.64 -15.86
CA ALA A 81 -10.09 23.77 -15.15
C ALA A 81 -9.26 25.00 -15.54
N ASP A 82 -9.48 25.49 -16.77
CA ASP A 82 -9.25 26.88 -17.14
C ASP A 82 -10.24 27.71 -16.31
N GLY A 83 -9.89 28.00 -15.05
CA GLY A 83 -10.73 28.78 -14.15
C GLY A 83 -11.34 29.97 -14.91
N GLY A 84 -12.67 29.90 -15.13
CA GLY A 84 -13.38 30.78 -16.05
C GLY A 84 -13.04 32.24 -15.82
N SER A 85 -12.70 32.94 -16.89
CA SER A 85 -12.40 34.37 -16.85
C SER A 85 -13.64 35.16 -16.40
N ARG A 86 -13.39 36.08 -15.46
CA ARG A 86 -14.34 36.95 -14.77
C ARG A 86 -15.19 37.83 -15.68
#